data_AF-A0A0N8GNB6-F1
#
_entry.id   AF-A0A0N8GNB6-F1
#
_cell.length_a   1.000
_cell.length_b   1.000
_cell.length_c   1.000
_cell.angle_alpha   90.00
_cell.angle_beta   90.00
_cell.angle_gamma   90.00
#
_symmetry.space_group_name_H-M   'P 1'
#
loop_
_entity.id
_entity.type
_entity.pdbx_description
1 polymer ?
#
loop_
_entity_poly.entity_id
_entity_poly.type
_entity_poly.pdbx_seq_one_letter_code
_entity_poly.pdbx_strand_id
1 'polypeptide(L)' 'MQAADILRLLLVVFSFAMLFLSFFYLFRRKLTFWDYLGWGLVAVLIPILGPFLVIASRPGKSQ' A
#
# COMPACT_ATOMS: atom_id res chain seq x y z
N MET A 1 -28.49 -7.50 -0.10
CA MET A 1 -27.09 -7.94 -0.21
C MET A 1 -26.84 -8.94 0.89
N GLN A 2 -26.21 -10.08 0.60
CA GLN A 2 -25.85 -11.05 1.64
C GLN A 2 -24.68 -10.50 2.47
N ALA A 3 -24.53 -10.97 3.71
CA ALA A 3 -23.41 -10.55 4.57
C ALA A 3 -22.04 -10.78 3.90
N ALA A 4 -21.91 -11.86 3.13
CA ALA A 4 -20.71 -12.16 2.34
C ALA A 4 -20.42 -11.10 1.26
N ASP A 5 -21.45 -10.55 0.61
CA ASP A 5 -21.29 -9.51 -0.42
C ASP A 5 -20.81 -8.20 0.20
N ILE A 6 -21.38 -7.84 1.36
CA ILE A 6 -20.98 -6.65 2.13
C ILE A 6 -19.53 -6.79 2.57
N LEU A 7 -19.14 -7.96 3.10
CA LEU A 7 -17.78 -8.22 3.53
C LEU A 7 -16.79 -8.14 2.37
N ARG A 8 -17.12 -8.71 1.20
CA ARG A 8 -16.29 -8.63 -0.01
C ARG A 8 -16.13 -7.18 -0.48
N LEU A 9 -17.22 -6.40 -0.49
CA LEU A 9 -17.17 -5.00 -0.85
C LEU A 9 -16.26 -4.20 0.09
N LEU A 10 -16.41 -4.40 1.40
CA LEU A 10 -15.56 -3.76 2.41
C LEU A 10 -14.09 -4.13 2.23
N LEU A 11 -13.79 -5.41 1.98
CA LEU A 11 -12.42 -5.87 1.74
C LEU A 11 -11.82 -5.23 0.49
N VAL A 12 -12.58 -5.12 -0.60
CA VAL A 12 -12.10 -4.49 -1.84
C VAL A 12 -11.85 -2.99 -1.60
N VAL A 13 -12.82 -2.28 -1.03
CA VAL A 13 -12.69 -0.85 -0.72
C VAL A 13 -11.50 -0.59 0.21
N PHE A 14 -11.37 -1.39 1.26
CA PHE A 14 -10.25 -1.29 2.20
C PHE A 14 -8.91 -1.58 1.55
N SER A 15 -8.83 -2.58 0.66
CA SER A 15 -7.62 -2.91 -0.08
C SER A 15 -7.17 -1.74 -0.97
N PHE A 16 -8.10 -1.10 -1.69
CA PHE A 16 -7.80 0.10 -2.47
C PHE A 16 -7.39 1.27 -1.57
N ALA A 17 -8.09 1.51 -0.46
CA ALA A 17 -7.75 2.56 0.48
C ALA A 17 -6.32 2.38 1.04
N MET A 18 -5.93 1.15 1.40
CA MET A 18 -4.58 0.83 1.84
C MET A 18 -3.56 1.05 0.74
N LEU A 19 -3.86 0.64 -0.49
CA LEU A 19 -2.98 0.86 -1.64
C LEU A 19 -2.72 2.36 -1.86
N PHE A 20 -3.77 3.18 -1.91
CA PHE A 20 -3.65 4.64 -2.00
C PHE A 20 -2.85 5.22 -0.83
N LEU A 21 -3.12 4.75 0.40
CA LEU A 21 -2.40 5.21 1.59
C LEU A 21 -0.91 4.88 1.51
N SER A 22 -0.54 3.71 0.99
CA SER A 22 0.86 3.33 0.82
C SER A 22 1.58 4.17 -0.23
N PHE A 23 0.93 4.48 -1.36
CA PHE A 23 1.49 5.39 -2.36
C PHE A 23 1.63 6.81 -1.84
N PHE A 24 0.62 7.31 -1.14
CA PHE A 24 0.67 8.62 -0.50
C PHE A 24 1.75 8.70 0.58
N TYR A 25 1.91 7.62 1.35
CA TYR A 25 3.00 7.48 2.32
C TYR A 25 4.35 7.58 1.62
N LEU A 26 4.59 6.80 0.56
CA LEU A 26 5.84 6.85 -0.23
C LEU A 26 6.08 8.22 -0.85
N PHE A 27 5.04 8.88 -1.36
CA PHE A 27 5.12 10.21 -1.97
C PHE A 27 5.63 11.27 -0.99
N ARG A 28 5.29 11.12 0.30
CA ARG A 28 5.78 12.02 1.36
C ARG A 28 7.22 11.70 1.81
N ARG A 29 7.79 10.57 1.39
CA ARG A 29 9.16 10.16 1.78
C ARG A 29 10.16 10.67 0.74
N LYS A 30 11.31 11.17 1.20
CA LYS A 30 12.45 11.55 0.34
C LYS A 30 13.14 10.28 -0.18
N LEU A 31 12.54 9.65 -1.19
CA LEU A 31 13.04 8.44 -1.83
C LEU A 31 13.79 8.77 -3.12
N THR A 32 14.74 7.91 -3.49
CA THR A 32 15.23 7.93 -4.87
C THR A 32 14.14 7.39 -5.81
N PHE A 33 14.23 7.72 -7.10
CA PHE A 33 13.25 7.24 -8.08
C PHE A 33 13.12 5.71 -8.09
N TRP A 34 14.25 5.00 -8.00
CA TRP A 34 14.29 3.54 -7.97
C TRP A 34 13.68 2.96 -6.69
N ASP A 35 13.89 3.60 -5.54
CA ASP A 35 13.24 3.17 -4.30
C ASP A 35 11.73 3.36 -4.38
N TYR A 36 11.27 4.50 -4.91
CA TYR A 36 9.83 4.74 -5.09
C TYR A 36 9.20 3.69 -6.01
N LEU A 37 9.86 3.38 -7.13
CA LEU A 37 9.37 2.36 -8.06
C LEU A 37 9.38 0.95 -7.44
N GLY A 38 10.45 0.58 -6.74
CA GLY A 38 10.55 -0.71 -6.06
C GLY A 38 9.49 -0.91 -4.99
N TRP A 39 9.29 0.09 -4.12
CA TRP A 39 8.26 0.02 -3.08
C TRP A 39 6.84 0.14 -3.65
N GLY A 40 6.64 0.89 -4.73
CA GLY A 40 5.39 0.91 -5.47
C GLY A 40 5.04 -0.46 -6.07
N LEU A 41 6.03 -1.18 -6.61
CA LEU A 41 5.85 -2.53 -7.10
C LEU A 41 5.50 -3.51 -5.96
N VAL A 42 6.17 -3.41 -4.81
CA VAL A 42 5.83 -4.21 -3.62
C VAL A 42 4.39 -3.95 -3.17
N ALA A 43 3.92 -2.70 -3.20
CA ALA A 43 2.55 -2.34 -2.84
C ALA A 43 1.49 -3.03 -3.74
N VAL A 44 1.81 -3.23 -5.02
CA VAL A 44 0.87 -3.74 -6.03
C VAL A 44 0.99 -5.25 -6.22
N LEU A 45 2.20 -5.78 -6.29
CA LEU A 45 2.47 -7.19 -6.60
C LEU A 45 2.18 -8.13 -5.43
N ILE A 46 2.19 -7.62 -4.19
CA ILE A 46 1.84 -8.39 -3.02
C ILE A 46 0.39 -8.03 -2.63
N PRO A 47 -0.60 -8.89 -2.94
CA PRO A 47 -2.01 -8.58 -2.71
C PRO A 47 -2.28 -8.42 -1.22
N ILE A 48 -3.06 -7.38 -0.86
CA ILE A 48 -3.47 -7.05 0.51
C ILE A 48 -2.30 -6.65 1.42
N LEU A 49 -1.24 -7.47 1.51
CA LEU A 49 -0.08 -7.27 2.39
C LEU A 49 0.92 -6.23 1.88
N GLY A 50 1.02 -6.01 0.57
CA GLY A 50 1.97 -5.07 -0.04
C GLY A 50 1.94 -3.66 0.59
N PRO A 51 0.76 -3.02 0.69
CA PRO A 51 0.62 -1.72 1.33
C PRO A 51 1.09 -1.70 2.79
N PHE A 52 0.84 -2.77 3.55
CA PHE A 52 1.28 -2.87 4.95
C PHE A 52 2.80 -3.00 5.04
N LEU A 53 3.42 -3.82 4.19
CA LEU A 53 4.87 -4.00 4.15
C LEU A 53 5.59 -2.69 3.81
N VAL A 54 5.06 -1.94 2.84
CA VAL A 54 5.57 -0.62 2.45
C VAL A 54 5.58 0.33 3.65
N ILE A 55 4.46 0.43 4.37
CA ILE A 55 4.34 1.36 5.51
C ILE A 55 5.22 0.89 6.69
N ALA A 56 5.19 -0.41 7.01
CA ALA A 56 5.92 -0.98 8.14
C ALA A 56 7.44 -0.91 7.96
N SER A 57 7.93 -1.11 6.74
CA SER A 57 9.37 -1.08 6.43
C SER A 57 9.95 0.33 6.48
N ARG A 58 9.09 1.35 6.52
CA ARG A 58 9.46 2.77 6.57
C ARG A 58 10.59 3.15 5.60
N PRO A 59 10.47 2.84 4.31
CA PRO A 59 11.54 3.07 3.36
C PRO A 59 11.95 4.55 3.26
N GLY A 60 13.21 4.74 2.87
CA GLY A 60 13.87 6.04 2.82
C GLY A 60 14.93 6.17 3.89
N LYS A 61 15.77 7.21 3.76
CA LYS A 61 16.83 7.46 4.73
C LYS A 61 16.19 7.82 6.08
N SER A 62 16.47 7.01 7.10
CA SER A 62 16.37 7.45 8.50
C SER A 62 17.41 8.55 8.68
N GLN A 63 16.98 9.80 8.55
CA GLN A 63 17.68 10.93 9.14
C GLN A 63 16.90 11.34 10.38
#